data_AF-A0A0J6NK75-F1
#
_entry.id   AF-A0A0J6NK75-F1
#
_cell.length_a   1.000
_cell.length_b   1.000
_cell.length_c   1.000
_cell.angle_alpha   90.00
_cell.angle_beta   90.00
_cell.angle_gamma   90.00
#
_symmetry.space_group_name_H-M   'P 1'
#
loop_
_entity.id
_entity.type
_entity.pdbx_description
1 polymer ?
#
loop_
_entity_poly.entity_id
_entity_poly.type
_entity_poly.pdbx_seq_one_letter_code
_entity_poly.pdbx_strand_id
1 'polypeptide(L)'
;MNHFAVLLFLPTGALAAELFDGYETYYSSLPNRLFQSSGVELEPFSLEGEQDIRYVWQGMAAGGRHKVELKEGKVILDGRTWLAKSIKAFPGEVVNAGDLGRGAVAYFAAGWACVENTPASASGTAVRHKSVYLLRLGRSKPQGWKLPSLFASCQGLRFLNGQVRFDRLEYRYQGDKDEPAGVVFNEYAIKSGRFVPLAGKHFASFVEEGNVYRFLLD
;
A
#
# COMPACT_ATOMS: atom_id res chain seq x y z
N MET A 1 -27.57 32.41 -52.01
CA MET A 1 -26.50 31.79 -51.21
C MET A 1 -27.00 31.70 -49.78
N ASN A 2 -27.49 30.53 -49.36
CA ASN A 2 -27.98 30.30 -48.00
C ASN A 2 -26.84 29.72 -47.16
N HIS A 3 -26.40 30.47 -46.15
CA HIS A 3 -25.47 29.96 -45.15
C HIS A 3 -26.26 29.19 -44.08
N PHE A 4 -26.10 27.86 -44.06
CA PHE A 4 -26.46 27.03 -42.93
C PHE A 4 -25.34 27.13 -41.89
N ALA A 5 -25.59 27.77 -40.76
CA ALA A 5 -24.74 27.70 -39.58
C ALA A 5 -25.16 26.46 -38.76
N VAL A 6 -24.31 25.44 -38.74
CA VAL A 6 -24.47 24.29 -37.85
C VAL A 6 -23.77 24.61 -36.53
N LEU A 7 -24.55 24.87 -35.48
CA LEU A 7 -24.03 24.94 -34.11
C LEU A 7 -23.77 23.51 -33.61
N LEU A 8 -22.51 23.11 -33.57
CA LEU A 8 -22.06 21.92 -32.85
C LEU A 8 -22.06 22.23 -31.36
N PHE A 9 -23.11 21.81 -30.66
CA PHE A 9 -23.09 21.69 -29.20
C PHE A 9 -22.20 20.50 -28.83
N LEU A 10 -20.93 20.77 -28.51
CA LEU A 10 -20.06 19.79 -27.89
C LEU A 10 -20.55 19.56 -26.45
N PRO A 11 -20.92 18.33 -26.05
CA PRO A 11 -21.26 18.06 -24.67
C PRO A 11 -20.00 18.23 -23.83
N THR A 12 -20.03 19.22 -22.93
CA THR A 12 -19.08 19.30 -21.83
C THR A 12 -19.34 18.10 -20.92
N GLY A 13 -18.59 17.02 -21.12
CA GLY A 13 -18.54 15.91 -20.18
C GLY A 13 -17.95 16.42 -18.88
N ALA A 14 -18.79 16.84 -17.94
CA ALA A 14 -18.40 16.94 -16.55
C ALA A 14 -18.06 15.51 -16.12
N LEU A 15 -16.77 15.21 -15.98
CA LEU A 15 -16.35 13.99 -15.31
C LEU A 15 -16.87 14.11 -13.87
N ALA A 16 -17.86 13.29 -13.53
CA ALA A 16 -18.32 13.18 -12.16
C ALA A 16 -17.13 12.77 -11.30
N ALA A 17 -16.87 13.50 -10.21
CA ALA A 17 -15.84 13.12 -9.25
C ALA A 17 -16.11 11.68 -8.78
N GLU A 18 -15.11 10.82 -8.88
CA GLU A 18 -15.26 9.40 -8.55
C GLU A 18 -15.30 9.24 -7.03
N LEU A 19 -16.36 8.60 -6.54
CA LEU A 19 -16.57 8.32 -5.12
C LEU A 19 -15.92 6.99 -4.77
N PHE A 20 -15.05 7.00 -3.77
CA PHE A 20 -14.46 5.81 -3.18
C PHE A 20 -15.00 5.57 -1.78
N ASP A 21 -15.37 4.31 -1.52
CA ASP A 21 -15.65 3.79 -0.20
C ASP A 21 -14.49 2.88 0.21
N GLY A 22 -13.55 3.47 0.96
CA GLY A 22 -12.30 2.85 1.39
C GLY A 22 -11.15 2.99 0.39
N TYR A 23 -9.94 3.06 0.96
CA TYR A 23 -8.70 3.17 0.18
C TYR A 23 -8.43 1.92 -0.66
N GLU A 24 -8.89 0.74 -0.25
CA GLU A 24 -8.69 -0.49 -1.04
C GLU A 24 -9.49 -0.46 -2.34
N THR A 25 -10.68 0.15 -2.36
CA THR A 25 -11.47 0.38 -3.58
C THR A 25 -10.72 1.30 -4.53
N TYR A 26 -10.14 2.39 -4.01
CA TYR A 26 -9.27 3.29 -4.77
C TYR A 26 -8.03 2.58 -5.31
N TYR A 27 -7.29 1.87 -4.47
CA TYR A 27 -6.10 1.16 -4.91
C TYR A 27 -6.40 0.07 -5.92
N SER A 28 -7.61 -0.51 -5.89
CA SER A 28 -8.05 -1.50 -6.86
C SER A 28 -8.33 -0.92 -8.25
N SER A 29 -8.70 0.37 -8.35
CA SER A 29 -8.95 1.05 -9.62
C SER A 29 -7.67 1.56 -10.31
N LEU A 30 -6.55 1.63 -9.58
CA LEU A 30 -5.30 2.14 -10.13
C LEU A 30 -4.80 1.29 -11.31
N PRO A 31 -4.27 1.91 -12.37
CA PRO A 31 -3.61 1.19 -13.46
C PRO A 31 -2.22 0.70 -13.04
N ASN A 32 -1.72 -0.32 -13.74
CA ASN A 32 -0.35 -0.84 -13.57
C ASN A 32 -0.02 -1.31 -12.14
N ARG A 33 -1.01 -1.86 -11.41
CA ARG A 33 -0.79 -2.43 -10.07
C ARG A 33 0.27 -3.50 -10.13
N LEU A 34 1.24 -3.41 -9.22
CA LEU A 34 2.32 -4.39 -9.07
C LEU A 34 1.75 -5.73 -8.60
N PHE A 35 0.77 -5.70 -7.70
CA PHE A 35 0.08 -6.88 -7.17
C PHE A 35 -1.36 -6.90 -7.66
N GLN A 36 -1.71 -7.93 -8.45
CA GLN A 36 -3.07 -8.09 -9.01
C GLN A 36 -3.95 -9.05 -8.19
N SER A 37 -3.34 -9.88 -7.34
CA SER A 37 -4.05 -10.82 -6.48
C SER A 37 -4.66 -10.14 -5.25
N SER A 38 -5.65 -10.80 -4.64
CA SER A 38 -6.25 -10.42 -3.35
C SER A 38 -5.33 -10.57 -2.13
N GLY A 39 -4.14 -11.14 -2.31
CA GLY A 39 -3.23 -11.48 -1.20
C GLY A 39 -3.60 -12.82 -0.56
N VAL A 40 -2.72 -13.30 0.32
CA VAL A 40 -2.89 -14.52 1.10
C VAL A 40 -2.66 -14.24 2.57
N GLU A 41 -3.62 -14.60 3.40
CA GLU A 41 -3.50 -14.46 4.85
C GLU A 41 -2.53 -15.50 5.41
N LEU A 42 -1.76 -15.08 6.41
CA LEU A 42 -0.77 -15.91 7.08
C LEU A 42 -1.42 -16.58 8.30
N GLU A 43 -1.37 -17.91 8.33
CA GLU A 43 -2.02 -18.70 9.37
C GLU A 43 -1.10 -18.87 10.58
N PRO A 44 -1.63 -18.83 11.82
CA PRO A 44 -0.84 -19.12 13.00
C PRO A 44 -0.33 -20.56 12.98
N PHE A 45 0.93 -20.75 13.32
CA PHE A 45 1.59 -22.03 13.43
C PHE A 45 2.47 -22.07 14.68
N SER A 46 2.34 -23.13 15.48
CA SER A 46 3.16 -23.39 16.65
C SER A 46 3.67 -24.83 16.63
N LEU A 47 4.94 -25.01 16.99
CA LEU A 47 5.51 -26.33 17.25
C LEU A 47 5.46 -26.62 18.75
N GLU A 48 5.24 -27.89 19.10
CA GLU A 48 5.27 -28.32 20.49
C GLU A 48 6.64 -28.01 21.11
N GLY A 49 6.64 -27.29 22.24
CA GLY A 49 7.86 -26.83 22.92
C GLY A 49 8.39 -25.46 22.48
N GLU A 50 7.80 -24.80 21.48
CA GLU A 50 8.11 -23.40 21.14
C GLU A 50 7.17 -22.43 21.87
N GLN A 51 7.74 -21.38 22.47
CA GLN A 51 6.95 -20.33 23.15
C GLN A 51 6.36 -19.31 22.17
N ASP A 52 6.93 -19.17 20.97
CA ASP A 52 6.56 -18.13 20.03
C ASP A 52 5.64 -18.64 18.92
N ILE A 53 4.55 -17.89 18.69
CA ILE A 53 3.65 -18.12 17.55
C ILE A 53 4.33 -17.62 16.27
N ARG A 54 4.34 -18.46 15.24
CA ARG A 54 4.75 -18.10 13.88
C ARG A 54 3.51 -17.85 13.05
N TYR A 55 3.62 -17.01 12.01
CA TYR A 55 2.55 -16.87 11.02
C TYR A 55 3.10 -17.31 9.66
N VAL A 56 2.48 -18.32 9.07
CA VAL A 56 3.05 -19.05 7.93
C VAL A 56 2.03 -19.19 6.82
N TRP A 57 2.50 -19.05 5.60
CA TRP A 57 1.76 -19.45 4.41
C TRP A 57 2.71 -20.14 3.44
N GLN A 58 2.22 -21.20 2.78
CA GLN A 58 2.96 -21.88 1.73
C GLN A 58 2.00 -22.31 0.62
N GLY A 59 2.31 -21.94 -0.63
CA GLY A 59 1.44 -22.24 -1.75
C GLY A 59 2.00 -21.76 -3.08
N MET A 60 1.15 -21.78 -4.10
CA MET A 60 1.45 -21.22 -5.42
C MET A 60 0.96 -19.77 -5.50
N ALA A 61 1.83 -18.84 -5.88
CA ALA A 61 1.47 -17.45 -6.16
C ALA A 61 2.41 -16.87 -7.23
N ALA A 62 1.91 -15.95 -8.06
CA ALA A 62 2.68 -15.33 -9.15
C ALA A 62 3.47 -16.31 -10.05
N GLY A 63 2.92 -17.51 -10.28
CA GLY A 63 3.53 -18.56 -11.11
C GLY A 63 4.63 -19.38 -10.43
N GLY A 64 4.91 -19.15 -9.15
CA GLY A 64 5.94 -19.88 -8.38
C GLY A 64 5.41 -20.45 -7.07
N ARG A 65 6.15 -21.42 -6.51
CA ARG A 65 5.91 -21.89 -5.14
C ARG A 65 6.63 -20.97 -4.18
N HIS A 66 5.89 -20.44 -3.21
CA HIS A 66 6.42 -19.54 -2.20
C HIS A 66 6.12 -20.04 -0.79
N LYS A 67 6.98 -19.69 0.15
CA LYS A 67 6.76 -19.85 1.59
C LYS A 67 7.08 -18.54 2.30
N VAL A 68 6.12 -18.00 3.04
CA VAL A 68 6.29 -16.85 3.93
C VAL A 68 6.21 -17.34 5.36
N GLU A 69 7.08 -16.84 6.22
CA GLU A 69 7.02 -17.03 7.65
C GLU A 69 7.34 -15.70 8.35
N LEU A 70 6.49 -15.32 9.30
CA LEU A 70 6.74 -14.24 10.23
C LEU A 70 7.12 -14.82 11.58
N LYS A 71 8.31 -14.44 12.06
CA LYS A 71 8.83 -14.91 13.33
C LYS A 71 9.66 -13.81 13.99
N GLU A 72 9.38 -13.48 15.24
CA GLU A 72 10.13 -12.47 16.02
C GLU A 72 10.29 -11.13 15.26
N GLY A 73 9.25 -10.68 14.56
CA GLY A 73 9.30 -9.46 13.75
C GLY A 73 10.17 -9.51 12.50
N LYS A 74 10.62 -10.70 12.09
CA LYS A 74 11.38 -10.94 10.86
C LYS A 74 10.44 -11.52 9.81
N VAL A 75 10.63 -11.09 8.56
CA VAL A 75 10.01 -11.75 7.41
C VAL A 75 10.99 -12.76 6.84
N ILE A 76 10.58 -14.02 6.80
CA ILE A 76 11.30 -15.12 6.18
C ILE A 76 10.52 -15.50 4.92
N LEU A 77 11.14 -15.35 3.76
CA LEU A 77 10.49 -15.62 2.47
C LEU A 77 11.39 -16.54 1.64
N ASP A 78 10.86 -17.68 1.23
CA ASP A 78 11.56 -18.71 0.45
C ASP A 78 12.90 -19.11 1.10
N GLY A 79 12.89 -19.25 2.43
CA GLY A 79 14.06 -19.63 3.23
C GLY A 79 15.05 -18.50 3.50
N ARG A 80 14.79 -17.28 3.01
CA ARG A 80 15.64 -16.11 3.25
C ARG A 80 15.05 -15.20 4.31
N THR A 81 15.88 -14.70 5.21
CA THR A 81 15.44 -13.76 6.26
C THR A 81 15.72 -12.31 5.88
N TRP A 82 14.70 -11.46 5.92
CA TRP A 82 14.82 -10.01 5.82
C TRP A 82 14.96 -9.43 7.22
N LEU A 83 16.19 -9.04 7.55
CA LEU A 83 16.51 -8.36 8.81
C LEU A 83 16.16 -6.88 8.71
N ALA A 84 15.84 -6.24 9.83
CA ALA A 84 15.54 -4.79 9.87
C ALA A 84 16.61 -3.94 9.16
N LYS A 85 17.90 -4.26 9.34
CA LYS A 85 19.01 -3.57 8.66
C LYS A 85 19.02 -3.67 7.12
N SER A 86 18.29 -4.63 6.56
CA SER A 86 18.13 -4.82 5.10
C SER A 86 16.86 -4.17 4.55
N ILE A 87 16.05 -3.59 5.43
CA ILE A 87 14.81 -2.90 5.11
C ILE A 87 15.04 -1.41 5.28
N LYS A 88 14.84 -0.65 4.20
CA LYS A 88 14.92 0.80 4.24
C LYS A 88 13.56 1.38 4.59
N ALA A 89 13.44 2.01 5.76
CA ALA A 89 12.23 2.71 6.13
C ALA A 89 12.07 4.03 5.37
N PHE A 90 10.84 4.33 4.97
CA PHE A 90 10.46 5.65 4.46
C PHE A 90 10.79 6.73 5.50
N PRO A 91 11.18 7.96 5.11
CA PRO A 91 11.46 9.03 6.08
C PRO A 91 10.32 9.23 7.09
N GLY A 92 10.64 9.15 8.39
CA GLY A 92 9.68 9.24 9.49
C GLY A 92 9.06 7.90 9.93
N GLU A 93 9.25 6.83 9.16
CA GLU A 93 8.82 5.48 9.52
C GLU A 93 9.93 4.71 10.25
N VAL A 94 9.53 3.75 11.10
CA VAL A 94 10.44 2.87 11.84
C VAL A 94 10.08 1.41 11.58
N VAL A 95 11.08 0.56 11.32
CA VAL A 95 10.89 -0.89 11.24
C VAL A 95 10.78 -1.44 12.65
N ASN A 96 9.59 -1.93 13.02
CA ASN A 96 9.34 -2.50 14.35
C ASN A 96 9.02 -3.99 14.25
N ALA A 97 9.46 -4.75 15.25
CA ALA A 97 9.19 -6.18 15.32
C ALA A 97 7.68 -6.50 15.46
N GLY A 98 6.91 -5.59 16.06
CA GLY A 98 5.46 -5.72 16.22
C GLY A 98 4.64 -5.25 15.00
N ASP A 99 5.28 -4.82 13.91
CA ASP A 99 4.57 -4.33 12.74
C ASP A 99 3.78 -5.42 12.02
N LEU A 100 4.30 -6.65 12.01
CA LEU A 100 3.75 -7.81 11.31
C LEU A 100 3.45 -8.91 12.33
N GLY A 101 2.37 -9.67 12.12
CA GLY A 101 1.93 -10.70 13.05
C GLY A 101 0.57 -11.27 12.65
N ARG A 102 -0.34 -11.43 13.63
CA ARG A 102 -1.71 -11.90 13.37
C ARG A 102 -2.41 -11.03 12.33
N GLY A 103 -3.07 -11.67 11.37
CA GLY A 103 -3.82 -11.01 10.30
C GLY A 103 -2.94 -10.43 9.20
N ALA A 104 -1.63 -10.69 9.23
CA ALA A 104 -0.75 -10.24 8.15
C ALA A 104 -1.11 -10.94 6.83
N VAL A 105 -1.04 -10.16 5.76
CA VAL A 105 -1.36 -10.61 4.39
C VAL A 105 -0.11 -10.45 3.52
N ALA A 106 0.19 -11.48 2.73
CA ALA A 106 1.27 -11.45 1.76
C ALA A 106 0.74 -11.37 0.33
N TYR A 107 1.44 -10.63 -0.52
CA TYR A 107 1.16 -10.43 -1.93
C TYR A 107 2.39 -10.77 -2.74
N PHE A 108 2.19 -11.33 -3.93
CA PHE A 108 3.28 -11.81 -4.79
C PHE A 108 3.14 -11.30 -6.21
N ALA A 109 4.28 -10.97 -6.81
CA ALA A 109 4.42 -10.62 -8.21
C ALA A 109 5.80 -11.06 -8.70
N ALA A 110 6.02 -11.03 -10.01
CA ALA A 110 7.30 -11.42 -10.59
C ALA A 110 8.46 -10.56 -10.00
N GLY A 111 9.34 -11.20 -9.23
CA GLY A 111 10.49 -10.53 -8.60
C GLY A 111 10.17 -9.69 -7.35
N TRP A 112 8.93 -9.72 -6.86
CA TRP A 112 8.48 -8.92 -5.72
C TRP A 112 7.55 -9.69 -4.79
N ALA A 113 7.67 -9.41 -3.50
CA ALA A 113 6.66 -9.75 -2.50
C ALA A 113 6.34 -8.50 -1.68
N CYS A 114 5.12 -8.40 -1.18
CA CYS A 114 4.74 -7.37 -0.24
C CYS A 114 4.02 -8.01 0.93
N VAL A 115 4.34 -7.62 2.15
CA VAL A 115 3.66 -8.09 3.35
C VAL A 115 3.12 -6.88 4.07
N GLU A 116 1.86 -6.94 4.46
CA GLU A 116 1.22 -5.89 5.22
C GLU A 116 0.48 -6.41 6.43
N ASN A 117 0.29 -5.55 7.41
CA ASN A 117 -0.59 -5.80 8.54
C ASN A 117 -1.05 -4.48 9.16
N THR A 118 -2.22 -4.50 9.79
CA THR A 118 -2.58 -3.51 10.81
C THR A 118 -2.35 -4.17 12.17
N PRO A 119 -1.44 -3.67 13.01
CA PRO A 119 -1.15 -4.28 14.30
C PRO A 119 -2.45 -4.49 15.11
N ALA A 120 -2.63 -5.66 15.71
CA ALA A 120 -3.86 -5.99 16.44
C ALA A 120 -4.12 -5.08 17.67
N SER A 121 -3.09 -4.39 18.15
CA SER A 121 -3.19 -3.38 19.22
C SER A 121 -3.64 -2.00 18.72
N ALA A 122 -3.71 -1.79 17.40
CA ALA A 122 -4.14 -0.53 16.82
C ALA A 122 -5.61 -0.28 17.17
N SER A 123 -5.90 0.92 17.69
CA SER A 123 -7.24 1.38 18.02
C SER A 123 -7.38 2.86 17.67
N GLY A 124 -8.62 3.36 17.58
CA GLY A 124 -8.89 4.77 17.24
C GLY A 124 -8.29 5.16 15.89
N THR A 125 -7.43 6.19 15.86
CA THR A 125 -6.78 6.64 14.63
C THR A 125 -5.60 5.75 14.20
N ALA A 126 -5.05 4.92 15.08
CA ALA A 126 -3.92 4.06 14.77
C ALA A 126 -4.27 2.96 13.75
N VAL A 127 -5.54 2.52 13.69
CA VAL A 127 -6.02 1.54 12.70
C VAL A 127 -5.90 2.04 11.25
N ARG A 128 -5.75 3.35 11.07
CA ARG A 128 -5.53 4.00 9.78
C ARG A 128 -4.09 3.79 9.27
N HIS A 129 -3.19 3.33 10.13
CA HIS A 129 -1.79 3.09 9.81
C HIS A 129 -1.54 1.59 9.60
N LYS A 130 -1.37 1.20 8.33
CA LYS A 130 -1.01 -0.16 7.95
C LYS A 130 0.51 -0.23 7.79
N SER A 131 1.14 -1.22 8.42
CA SER A 131 2.56 -1.49 8.21
C SER A 131 2.75 -2.26 6.91
N VAL A 132 3.38 -1.63 5.91
CA VAL A 132 3.57 -2.23 4.57
C VAL A 132 5.05 -2.40 4.26
N TYR A 133 5.44 -3.62 3.92
CA TYR A 133 6.81 -4.03 3.63
C TYR A 133 6.92 -4.59 2.21
N LEU A 134 7.61 -3.88 1.33
CA LEU A 134 7.93 -4.34 -0.01
C LEU A 134 9.30 -5.01 -0.04
N LEU A 135 9.38 -6.22 -0.59
CA LEU A 135 10.57 -7.06 -0.63
C LEU A 135 10.92 -7.40 -2.08
N ARG A 136 12.20 -7.23 -2.45
CA ARG A 136 12.70 -7.61 -3.77
C ARG A 136 13.25 -9.03 -3.76
N LEU A 137 12.74 -9.86 -4.67
CA LEU A 137 13.12 -11.27 -4.80
C LEU A 137 14.24 -11.46 -5.83
N GLY A 138 14.87 -12.65 -5.81
CA GLY A 138 15.87 -13.06 -6.81
C GLY A 138 17.21 -12.33 -6.79
N ARG A 139 17.44 -11.40 -5.85
CA ARG A 139 18.73 -10.69 -5.69
C ARG A 139 19.66 -11.44 -4.74
N SER A 140 20.97 -11.42 -4.99
CA SER A 140 21.98 -12.01 -4.10
C SER A 140 22.05 -11.35 -2.72
N LYS A 141 21.66 -10.08 -2.60
CA LYS A 141 21.48 -9.37 -1.31
C LYS A 141 20.01 -9.02 -1.08
N PRO A 142 19.44 -9.26 0.12
CA PRO A 142 18.06 -8.88 0.40
C PRO A 142 17.93 -7.36 0.35
N GLN A 143 16.88 -6.89 -0.30
CA GLN A 143 16.49 -5.49 -0.30
C GLN A 143 15.00 -5.42 0.00
N GLY A 144 14.65 -4.63 1.01
CA GLY A 144 13.26 -4.35 1.35
C GLY A 144 13.06 -2.87 1.67
N TRP A 145 11.80 -2.45 1.69
CA TRP A 145 11.37 -1.10 2.00
C TRP A 145 10.16 -1.16 2.92
N LYS A 146 10.19 -0.43 4.03
CA LYS A 146 8.97 -0.11 4.79
C LYS A 146 8.41 1.18 4.22
N LEU A 147 7.17 1.13 3.76
CA LEU A 147 6.49 2.23 3.08
C LEU A 147 5.81 3.16 4.12
N PRO A 148 5.37 4.36 3.72
CA PRO A 148 4.51 5.19 4.56
C PRO A 148 3.30 4.39 5.02
N SER A 149 2.84 4.61 6.25
CA SER A 149 1.80 3.77 6.87
C SER A 149 0.37 4.27 6.69
N LEU A 150 0.16 5.58 6.60
CA LEU A 150 -1.19 6.18 6.58
C LEU A 150 -1.98 5.72 5.35
N PHE A 151 -3.04 4.97 5.60
CA PHE A 151 -3.90 4.30 4.62
C PHE A 151 -3.15 3.50 3.55
N ALA A 152 -1.97 2.99 3.89
CA ALA A 152 -1.14 2.27 2.94
C ALA A 152 -1.67 0.86 2.67
N SER A 153 -1.33 0.35 1.50
CA SER A 153 -1.71 -1.00 1.07
C SER A 153 -0.71 -1.50 0.04
N CYS A 154 -0.38 -2.79 0.09
CA CYS A 154 0.35 -3.50 -0.96
C CYS A 154 -0.37 -3.38 -2.30
N GLN A 155 -1.70 -3.28 -2.31
CA GLN A 155 -2.48 -3.10 -3.53
C GLN A 155 -2.30 -1.72 -4.17
N GLY A 156 -1.91 -0.71 -3.38
CA GLY A 156 -1.60 0.64 -3.87
C GLY A 156 -0.26 0.75 -4.58
N LEU A 157 0.53 -0.32 -4.62
CA LEU A 157 1.82 -0.35 -5.31
C LEU A 157 1.63 -0.50 -6.81
N ARG A 158 2.29 0.37 -7.58
CA ARG A 158 2.29 0.37 -9.05
C ARG A 158 3.67 0.06 -9.59
N PHE A 159 3.76 -0.53 -10.79
CA PHE A 159 5.02 -0.74 -11.50
C PHE A 159 4.99 -0.04 -12.84
N LEU A 160 5.74 1.06 -12.97
CA LEU A 160 5.72 1.90 -14.16
C LEU A 160 7.15 2.31 -14.52
N ASN A 161 7.51 2.16 -15.79
CA ASN A 161 8.83 2.51 -16.34
C ASN A 161 9.99 1.86 -15.55
N GLY A 162 9.83 0.58 -15.18
CA GLY A 162 10.83 -0.20 -14.44
C GLY A 162 10.99 0.19 -12.97
N GLN A 163 10.08 1.01 -12.42
CA GLN A 163 10.14 1.51 -11.05
C GLN A 163 8.86 1.15 -10.30
N VAL A 164 9.02 0.79 -9.03
CA VAL A 164 7.88 0.69 -8.12
C VAL A 164 7.48 2.11 -7.71
N ARG A 165 6.20 2.42 -7.81
CA ARG A 165 5.59 3.68 -7.40
C ARG A 165 4.52 3.44 -6.35
N PHE A 166 4.33 4.42 -5.49
CA PHE A 166 3.38 4.40 -4.39
C PHE A 166 3.07 5.82 -3.95
N ASP A 167 1.98 6.00 -3.22
CA ASP A 167 1.58 7.30 -2.71
C ASP A 167 1.85 7.41 -1.21
N ARG A 168 2.33 8.56 -0.78
CA ARG A 168 2.37 8.97 0.62
C ARG A 168 1.19 9.90 0.86
N LEU A 169 0.29 9.49 1.73
CA LEU A 169 -0.86 10.30 2.10
C LEU A 169 -0.52 11.21 3.27
N GLU A 170 -1.08 12.42 3.23
CA GLU A 170 -1.08 13.37 4.34
C GLU A 170 -2.49 13.95 4.46
N TYR A 171 -2.96 14.19 5.70
CA TYR A 171 -4.23 14.87 5.89
C TYR A 171 -4.15 16.33 5.45
N ARG A 172 -5.29 16.82 4.97
CA ARG A 172 -5.50 18.23 4.65
C ARG A 172 -6.61 18.75 5.55
N TYR A 173 -6.30 19.77 6.33
CA TYR A 173 -7.23 20.44 7.24
C TYR A 173 -7.76 21.72 6.59
N GLN A 174 -8.95 22.17 6.97
CA GLN A 174 -9.54 23.43 6.51
C GLN A 174 -9.80 24.35 7.70
N GLY A 175 -9.26 25.56 7.64
CA GLY A 175 -9.35 26.53 8.73
C GLY A 175 -8.71 25.98 10.01
N ASP A 176 -9.35 26.26 11.16
CA ASP A 176 -8.90 25.86 12.49
C ASP A 176 -9.60 24.57 13.00
N LYS A 177 -10.09 23.73 12.09
CA LYS A 177 -10.76 22.47 12.46
C LYS A 177 -9.76 21.37 12.83
N ASP A 178 -10.10 20.59 13.85
CA ASP A 178 -9.33 19.41 14.27
C ASP A 178 -9.61 18.19 13.39
N GLU A 179 -10.74 18.16 12.68
CA GLU A 179 -11.06 17.12 11.71
C GLU A 179 -10.41 17.39 10.34
N PRO A 180 -9.80 16.38 9.71
CA PRO A 180 -9.29 16.52 8.36
C PRO A 180 -10.45 16.67 7.38
N ALA A 181 -10.30 17.55 6.39
CA ALA A 181 -11.26 17.75 5.31
C ALA A 181 -10.95 16.89 4.08
N GLY A 182 -9.78 16.24 4.05
CA GLY A 182 -9.36 15.40 2.95
C GLY A 182 -7.95 14.89 3.10
N VAL A 183 -7.39 14.36 2.01
CA VAL A 183 -6.01 13.89 1.92
C VAL A 183 -5.34 14.38 0.66
N VAL A 184 -4.02 14.47 0.73
CA VAL A 184 -3.16 14.66 -0.42
C VAL A 184 -2.33 13.40 -0.66
N PHE A 185 -2.34 12.92 -1.89
CA PHE A 185 -1.51 11.81 -2.34
C PHE A 185 -0.26 12.39 -2.99
N ASN A 186 0.89 12.22 -2.35
CA ASN A 186 2.17 12.60 -2.90
C ASN A 186 2.84 11.37 -3.50
N GLU A 187 3.06 11.34 -4.82
CA GLU A 187 3.61 10.17 -5.49
C GLU A 187 5.12 10.04 -5.25
N TYR A 188 5.58 8.83 -4.96
CA TYR A 188 6.98 8.48 -4.81
C TYR A 188 7.34 7.28 -5.69
N ALA A 189 8.63 7.18 -6.02
CA ALA A 189 9.22 6.01 -6.65
C ALA A 189 10.35 5.42 -5.81
N ILE A 190 10.58 4.11 -5.97
CA ILE A 190 11.81 3.45 -5.52
C ILE A 190 12.78 3.39 -6.69
N LYS A 191 13.75 4.31 -6.70
CA LYS A 191 14.81 4.39 -7.73
C LYS A 191 16.16 4.08 -7.11
N SER A 192 16.84 3.07 -7.65
CA SER A 192 18.16 2.62 -7.15
C SER A 192 18.17 2.37 -5.63
N GLY A 193 17.08 1.83 -5.09
CA GLY A 193 16.91 1.53 -3.67
C GLY A 193 16.68 2.76 -2.76
N ARG A 194 16.34 3.92 -3.34
CA ARG A 194 16.01 5.14 -2.60
C ARG A 194 14.58 5.58 -2.92
N PHE A 195 13.92 6.17 -1.93
CA PHE A 195 12.66 6.88 -2.14
C PHE A 195 12.95 8.20 -2.84
N VAL A 196 12.26 8.46 -3.93
CA VAL A 196 12.39 9.67 -4.72
C VAL A 196 10.99 10.25 -4.91
N PRO A 197 10.72 11.49 -4.47
CA PRO A 197 9.44 12.13 -4.74
C PRO A 197 9.27 12.36 -6.24
N LEU A 198 8.04 12.21 -6.72
CA LEU A 198 7.64 12.53 -8.09
C LEU A 198 6.79 13.80 -8.09
N ALA A 199 6.53 14.35 -9.29
CA ALA A 199 5.67 15.51 -9.44
C ALA A 199 4.17 15.17 -9.32
N GLY A 200 3.81 13.88 -9.33
CA GLY A 200 2.43 13.41 -9.21
C GLY A 200 1.86 13.80 -7.84
N LYS A 201 0.78 14.57 -7.87
CA LYS A 201 0.04 14.99 -6.68
C LYS A 201 -1.45 14.95 -6.98
N HIS A 202 -2.19 14.22 -6.15
CA HIS A 202 -3.65 14.13 -6.26
C HIS A 202 -4.27 14.55 -4.94
N PHE A 203 -5.47 15.10 -5.01
CA PHE A 203 -6.21 15.55 -3.83
C PHE A 203 -7.49 14.74 -3.75
N ALA A 204 -7.90 14.46 -2.52
CA ALA A 204 -9.22 13.97 -2.25
C ALA A 204 -9.86 14.77 -1.14
N SER A 205 -11.17 14.93 -1.25
CA SER A 205 -12.01 15.59 -0.25
C SER A 205 -12.88 14.54 0.43
N PHE A 206 -12.94 14.56 1.76
CA PHE A 206 -13.84 13.67 2.50
C PHE A 206 -15.28 14.12 2.34
N VAL A 207 -16.18 13.16 2.13
CA VAL A 207 -17.61 13.44 1.90
C VAL A 207 -18.31 13.84 3.20
N GLU A 208 -17.91 13.23 4.31
CA GLU A 208 -18.50 13.41 5.62
C GLU A 208 -17.39 13.71 6.64
N GLU A 209 -17.63 14.68 7.52
CA GLU A 209 -16.71 15.03 8.60
C GLU A 209 -16.49 13.81 9.53
N GLY A 210 -15.23 13.53 9.87
CA GLY A 210 -14.85 12.36 10.67
C GLY A 210 -14.80 11.02 9.91
N ASN A 211 -15.43 10.91 8.74
CA ASN A 211 -15.37 9.71 7.90
C ASN A 211 -14.23 9.80 6.86
N VAL A 212 -13.03 9.43 7.31
CA VAL A 212 -11.81 9.49 6.49
C VAL A 212 -11.69 8.39 5.42
N TYR A 213 -12.69 7.51 5.30
CA TYR A 213 -12.69 6.39 4.35
C TYR A 213 -13.56 6.66 3.13
N ARG A 214 -14.48 7.63 3.19
CA ARG A 214 -15.35 7.99 2.07
C ARG A 214 -14.93 9.31 1.46
N PHE A 215 -14.43 9.27 0.24
CA PHE A 215 -13.81 10.45 -0.40
C PHE A 215 -14.06 10.54 -1.90
N LEU A 216 -13.98 11.77 -2.41
CA LEU A 216 -13.99 12.09 -3.84
C LEU A 216 -12.58 12.47 -4.26
N LEU A 217 -12.11 11.95 -5.39
CA LEU A 217 -10.90 12.48 -6.03
C LEU A 217 -11.21 13.81 -6.73
N ASP A 218 -10.39 14.82 -6.47
CA ASP A 218 -10.47 16.15 -7.07
C ASP A 218 -9.83 16.20 -8.47
#